data_AF-A0A9W8BHU6-F1
#
_entry.id   AF-A0A9W8BHU6-F1
#
_cell.length_a   1.000
_cell.length_b   1.000
_cell.length_c   1.000
_cell.angle_alpha   90.00
_cell.angle_beta   90.00
_cell.angle_gamma   90.00
#
_symmetry.space_group_name_H-M   'P 1'
#
loop_
_entity.id
_entity.type
_entity.pdbx_description
1 polymer ?
#
loop_
_entity_poly.entity_id
_entity_poly.type
_entity_poly.pdbx_seq_one_letter_code
_entity_poly.pdbx_strand_id
1 'polypeptide(L)'
;MSLKTRAAPRIKREPEVVVFEGGGSTSTLASKRPSDSKFAYKSFMSAKVSKINAQAPAPKSEKERKEDEVDREHDRQLAELLEGRTMIEKLHESQLSGKERHKHNTQKLVKLGMKIKHKEKMPIDMYFNSERARAGRAAKAIKDVRDRGLLSASVKRDIERQHMGKTTDKKRERRPADRGLMINTGRLKDGMLHISQRHIDRVNGASGPARVGKGKGSKGKAKGKAKGKAKGNNKGRR
;
A
#
# COMPACT_ATOMS: atom_id res chain seq x y z
N MET A 1 93.17 67.53 16.01
CA MET A 1 93.37 66.29 15.23
C MET A 1 92.07 65.51 15.24
N SER A 2 91.50 65.26 14.06
CA SER A 2 90.16 64.70 13.84
C SER A 2 90.30 63.54 12.85
N LEU A 3 89.77 62.37 13.20
CA LEU A 3 89.52 61.30 12.25
C LEU A 3 88.01 61.02 12.21
N LYS A 4 87.46 61.27 11.03
CA LYS A 4 86.05 61.20 10.65
C LYS A 4 85.74 59.78 10.16
N THR A 5 84.51 59.37 10.41
CA THR A 5 83.91 58.03 10.31
C THR A 5 83.90 57.40 8.90
N ARG A 6 84.05 56.06 8.83
CA ARG A 6 83.68 55.24 7.65
C ARG A 6 82.18 54.94 7.69
N ALA A 7 81.45 55.28 6.64
CA ALA A 7 80.07 54.85 6.42
C ALA A 7 80.02 53.70 5.40
N ALA A 8 79.29 52.63 5.73
CA ALA A 8 79.15 51.42 4.92
C ALA A 8 78.30 51.63 3.65
N PRO A 9 78.54 50.88 2.56
CA PRO A 9 77.78 51.02 1.32
C PRO A 9 76.35 50.47 1.47
N ARG A 10 75.36 51.25 1.03
CA ARG A 10 73.94 50.88 0.98
C ARG A 10 73.70 49.93 -0.19
N ILE A 11 73.24 48.71 0.11
CA ILE A 11 72.77 47.74 -0.88
C ILE A 11 71.46 48.28 -1.49
N LYS A 12 71.48 48.63 -2.78
CA LYS A 12 70.27 49.00 -3.52
C LYS A 12 69.47 47.72 -3.78
N ARG A 13 68.24 47.63 -3.25
CA ARG A 13 67.28 46.57 -3.61
C ARG A 13 66.55 47.00 -4.87
N GLU A 14 66.62 46.18 -5.92
CA GLU A 14 65.85 46.39 -7.13
C GLU A 14 64.36 46.05 -6.88
N PRO A 15 63.41 46.69 -7.57
CA PRO A 15 61.98 46.42 -7.40
C PRO A 15 61.59 45.06 -8.00
N GLU A 16 60.86 44.26 -7.24
CA GLU A 16 60.21 43.03 -7.71
C GLU A 16 58.95 43.41 -8.49
N VAL A 17 58.97 43.18 -9.82
CA VAL A 17 57.80 43.40 -10.68
C VAL A 17 57.07 42.07 -10.82
N VAL A 18 55.98 41.91 -10.08
CA VAL A 18 55.04 40.79 -10.29
C VAL A 18 54.18 41.12 -11.51
N VAL A 19 54.58 40.61 -12.67
CA VAL A 19 53.73 40.62 -13.87
C VAL A 19 52.77 39.44 -13.76
N PHE A 20 51.49 39.72 -13.54
CA PHE A 20 50.46 38.71 -13.79
C PHE A 20 50.35 38.57 -15.31
N GLU A 21 50.89 37.47 -15.85
CA GLU A 21 50.62 37.10 -17.24
C GLU A 21 49.12 36.84 -17.39
N GLY A 22 48.38 37.87 -17.81
CA GLY A 22 46.95 37.84 -18.12
C GLY A 22 46.63 37.04 -19.38
N GLY A 23 47.32 35.91 -19.58
CA GLY A 23 47.30 35.14 -20.81
C GLY A 23 47.82 33.71 -20.63
N GLY A 24 47.60 33.07 -19.48
CA GLY A 24 48.03 31.68 -19.32
C GLY A 24 47.84 31.14 -17.91
N SER A 25 46.59 30.91 -17.49
CA SER A 25 46.36 29.89 -16.44
C SER A 25 46.62 28.52 -17.07
N THR A 26 47.89 28.16 -17.18
CA THR A 26 48.35 26.82 -17.57
C THR A 26 48.14 25.88 -16.38
N SER A 27 47.05 25.11 -16.48
CA SER A 27 47.08 23.66 -16.33
C SER A 27 47.77 23.03 -15.09
N THR A 28 47.45 23.51 -13.89
CA THR A 28 47.32 22.62 -12.71
C THR A 28 45.89 22.56 -12.17
N LEU A 29 44.97 23.28 -12.81
CA LEU A 29 43.53 23.31 -12.53
C LEU A 29 42.77 23.10 -13.85
N ALA A 30 42.86 21.91 -14.44
CA ALA A 30 42.04 21.51 -15.58
C ALA A 30 40.57 21.26 -15.17
N SER A 31 39.99 22.12 -14.32
CA SER A 31 38.55 22.11 -14.06
C SER A 31 37.89 23.12 -14.98
N LYS A 32 37.11 22.60 -15.92
CA LYS A 32 36.15 23.31 -16.78
C LYS A 32 35.70 24.65 -16.18
N ARG A 33 35.82 25.74 -16.95
CA ARG A 33 35.30 27.05 -16.54
C ARG A 33 33.86 26.86 -16.00
N PRO A 34 33.48 27.51 -14.88
CA PRO A 34 32.16 27.31 -14.28
C PRO A 34 31.00 27.71 -15.21
N SER A 35 31.27 28.38 -16.33
CA SER A 35 30.29 28.66 -17.38
C SER A 35 29.80 27.43 -18.15
N ASP A 36 30.55 26.33 -18.20
CA ASP A 36 30.31 25.28 -19.19
C ASP A 36 29.36 24.17 -18.69
N SER A 37 29.06 24.11 -17.40
CA SER A 37 28.11 23.13 -16.86
C SER A 37 26.75 23.77 -16.58
N LYS A 38 25.67 23.16 -17.11
CA LYS A 38 24.28 23.59 -16.87
C LYS A 38 23.95 23.69 -15.37
N PHE A 39 24.63 22.90 -14.54
CA PHE A 39 24.51 22.96 -13.08
C PHE A 39 25.17 24.21 -12.47
N ALA A 40 26.40 24.54 -12.87
CA ALA A 40 27.09 25.73 -12.39
C ALA A 40 26.39 27.01 -12.84
N TYR A 41 25.90 27.07 -14.09
CA TYR A 41 25.07 28.17 -14.56
C TYR A 41 23.79 28.34 -13.73
N LYS A 42 23.05 27.26 -13.47
CA LYS A 42 21.81 27.31 -12.66
C LYS A 42 22.06 27.63 -11.20
N SER A 43 23.21 27.23 -10.65
CA SER A 43 23.59 27.50 -9.27
C SER A 43 24.00 28.96 -9.09
N PHE A 44 24.77 29.49 -10.04
CA PHE A 44 25.19 30.89 -10.10
C PHE A 44 24.01 31.85 -10.34
N MET A 45 23.09 31.50 -11.24
CA MET A 45 21.87 32.28 -11.52
C MET A 45 20.81 32.18 -10.42
N SER A 46 21.01 31.34 -9.40
CA SER A 46 20.03 31.21 -8.32
C SER A 46 20.26 32.27 -7.25
N ALA A 47 19.18 32.89 -6.76
CA ALA A 47 19.23 33.88 -5.68
C ALA A 47 19.70 33.32 -4.31
N LYS A 48 20.03 32.02 -4.23
CA LYS A 48 20.43 31.35 -2.98
C LYS A 48 21.94 31.15 -2.97
N VAL A 49 22.64 31.94 -2.17
CA VAL A 49 24.11 31.91 -2.02
C VAL A 49 24.64 30.52 -1.62
N SER A 50 23.84 29.73 -0.89
CA SER A 50 24.17 28.35 -0.52
C SER A 50 24.36 27.39 -1.70
N LYS A 51 23.89 27.75 -2.91
CA LYS A 51 24.03 26.93 -4.11
C LYS A 51 25.34 27.17 -4.87
N ILE A 52 26.02 28.28 -4.60
CA ILE A 52 27.26 28.66 -5.31
C ILE A 52 28.39 27.67 -5.00
N ASN A 53 28.42 27.12 -3.78
CA ASN A 53 29.37 26.09 -3.36
C ASN A 53 28.76 24.68 -3.32
N ALA A 54 27.56 24.48 -3.88
CA ALA A 54 26.94 23.15 -3.89
C ALA A 54 27.66 22.25 -4.89
N GLN A 55 28.05 21.06 -4.44
CA GLN A 55 28.64 20.06 -5.33
C GLN A 55 27.58 19.55 -6.32
N ALA A 56 27.96 19.41 -7.60
CA ALA A 56 27.07 18.89 -8.63
C ALA A 56 26.54 17.50 -8.22
N PRO A 57 25.23 17.22 -8.41
CA PRO A 57 24.71 15.89 -8.13
C PRO A 57 25.47 14.87 -8.98
N ALA A 58 25.84 13.75 -8.37
CA ALA A 58 26.56 12.69 -9.06
C ALA A 58 25.76 12.26 -10.31
N PRO A 59 26.42 12.02 -11.46
CA PRO A 59 25.74 11.50 -12.63
C PRO A 59 25.05 10.19 -12.24
N LYS A 60 23.78 10.03 -12.66
CA LYS A 60 23.02 8.79 -12.43
C LYS A 60 23.90 7.58 -12.73
N SER A 61 23.96 6.66 -11.77
CA SER A 61 24.80 5.47 -11.90
C SER A 61 24.36 4.65 -13.11
N GLU A 62 25.26 3.87 -13.72
CA GLU A 62 24.92 3.04 -14.87
C GLU A 62 23.78 2.05 -14.55
N LYS A 63 23.65 1.66 -13.27
CA LYS A 63 22.54 0.85 -12.75
C LYS A 63 21.21 1.61 -12.76
N GLU A 64 21.18 2.83 -12.25
CA GLU A 64 19.97 3.68 -12.28
C GLU A 64 19.51 3.99 -13.70
N ARG A 65 20.44 4.14 -14.65
CA ARG A 65 20.09 4.34 -16.07
C ARG A 65 19.48 3.09 -16.71
N LYS A 66 19.96 1.91 -16.33
CA LYS A 66 19.40 0.62 -16.78
C LYS A 66 18.03 0.38 -16.15
N GLU A 67 17.85 0.69 -14.87
CA GLU A 67 16.55 0.63 -14.18
C GLU A 67 15.53 1.59 -14.82
N ASP A 68 15.92 2.85 -15.07
CA ASP A 68 15.07 3.83 -15.77
C ASP A 68 14.63 3.35 -17.17
N GLU A 69 15.49 2.64 -17.90
CA GLU A 69 15.16 2.13 -19.24
C GLU A 69 14.22 0.92 -19.15
N VAL A 70 14.45 0.02 -18.19
CA VAL A 70 13.56 -1.12 -17.91
C VAL A 70 12.17 -0.63 -17.49
N ASP A 71 12.10 0.39 -16.64
CA ASP A 71 10.83 0.99 -16.21
C ASP A 71 10.08 1.62 -17.40
N ARG A 72 10.79 2.27 -18.33
CA ARG A 72 10.18 2.78 -19.58
C ARG A 72 9.65 1.67 -20.46
N GLU A 73 10.36 0.54 -20.57
CA GLU A 73 9.87 -0.60 -21.33
C GLU A 73 8.64 -1.24 -20.69
N HIS A 74 8.63 -1.38 -19.36
CA HIS A 74 7.46 -1.84 -18.62
C HIS A 74 6.26 -0.91 -18.80
N ASP A 75 6.49 0.41 -18.77
CA ASP A 75 5.44 1.40 -19.00
C ASP A 75 4.88 1.34 -20.43
N ARG A 76 5.74 1.11 -21.44
CA ARG A 76 5.32 0.88 -22.83
C ARG A 76 4.48 -0.38 -22.98
N GLN A 77 4.94 -1.49 -22.41
CA GLN A 77 4.20 -2.76 -22.41
C GLN A 77 2.85 -2.63 -21.69
N LEU A 78 2.83 -1.91 -20.57
CA LEU A 78 1.59 -1.63 -19.85
C LEU A 78 0.62 -0.78 -20.68
N ALA A 79 1.11 0.24 -21.38
CA ALA A 79 0.29 1.07 -22.26
C ALA A 79 -0.32 0.24 -23.40
N GLU A 80 0.47 -0.62 -24.05
CA GLU A 80 0.01 -1.53 -25.09
C GLU A 80 -1.07 -2.50 -24.58
N LEU A 81 -0.86 -3.09 -23.39
CA LEU A 81 -1.85 -3.97 -22.76
C LEU A 81 -3.15 -3.23 -22.41
N LEU A 82 -3.06 -1.99 -21.94
CA LEU A 82 -4.23 -1.17 -21.63
C LEU A 82 -4.99 -0.80 -22.92
N GLU A 83 -4.28 -0.44 -23.99
CA GLU A 83 -4.89 -0.17 -25.29
C GLU A 83 -5.57 -1.41 -25.87
N GLY A 84 -4.86 -2.55 -25.90
CA GLY A 84 -5.39 -3.83 -26.36
C GLY A 84 -6.64 -4.26 -25.58
N ARG A 85 -6.64 -4.06 -24.26
CA ARG A 85 -7.83 -4.28 -23.43
C ARG A 85 -9.00 -3.41 -23.89
N THR A 86 -8.78 -2.12 -24.14
CA THR A 86 -9.87 -1.23 -24.61
C THR A 86 -10.39 -1.60 -25.99
N MET A 87 -9.52 -2.09 -26.88
CA MET A 87 -9.91 -2.55 -28.22
C MET A 87 -10.78 -3.80 -28.15
N ILE A 88 -10.36 -4.79 -27.35
CA ILE A 88 -11.12 -6.02 -27.11
C ILE A 88 -12.47 -5.68 -26.46
N GLU A 89 -12.49 -4.79 -25.48
CA GLU A 89 -13.73 -4.34 -24.83
C GLU A 89 -14.69 -3.66 -25.82
N LYS A 90 -14.19 -2.76 -26.69
CA LYS A 90 -15.02 -2.10 -27.72
C LYS A 90 -15.57 -3.08 -28.75
N LEU A 91 -14.75 -4.04 -29.19
CA LEU A 91 -15.18 -5.08 -30.14
C LEU A 91 -16.27 -5.95 -29.52
N HIS A 92 -16.05 -6.40 -28.27
CA HIS A 92 -17.06 -7.15 -27.54
C HIS A 92 -18.35 -6.32 -27.35
N GLU A 93 -18.24 -5.04 -26.96
CA GLU A 93 -19.39 -4.15 -26.82
C GLU A 93 -20.13 -3.95 -28.16
N SER A 94 -19.44 -3.87 -29.29
CA SER A 94 -20.07 -3.75 -30.62
C SER A 94 -20.85 -4.98 -31.04
N GLN A 95 -20.38 -6.18 -30.66
CA GLN A 95 -21.05 -7.45 -30.96
C GLN A 95 -22.26 -7.71 -30.06
N LEU A 96 -22.26 -7.15 -28.84
CA LEU A 96 -23.36 -7.31 -27.90
C LEU A 96 -24.58 -6.46 -28.26
N SER A 97 -25.76 -7.10 -28.24
CA SER A 97 -27.06 -6.44 -28.37
C SER A 97 -27.33 -5.49 -27.18
N GLY A 98 -28.17 -4.47 -27.36
CA GLY A 98 -28.37 -3.39 -26.37
C GLY A 98 -28.66 -3.87 -24.94
N LYS A 99 -29.50 -4.91 -24.76
CA LYS A 99 -29.78 -5.50 -23.43
C LYS A 99 -28.56 -6.19 -22.83
N GLU A 100 -27.78 -6.89 -23.65
CA GLU A 100 -26.59 -7.62 -23.21
C GLU A 100 -25.42 -6.67 -22.94
N ARG A 101 -25.28 -5.63 -23.77
CA ARG A 101 -24.34 -4.51 -23.57
C ARG A 101 -24.60 -3.82 -22.24
N HIS A 102 -25.87 -3.56 -21.90
CA HIS A 102 -26.23 -3.00 -20.59
C HIS A 102 -25.83 -3.94 -19.44
N LYS A 103 -26.09 -5.25 -19.55
CA LYS A 103 -25.66 -6.24 -18.55
C LYS A 103 -24.13 -6.30 -18.42
N HIS A 104 -23.40 -6.26 -19.52
CA HIS A 104 -21.94 -6.25 -19.53
C HIS A 104 -21.39 -4.99 -18.83
N ASN A 105 -21.92 -3.81 -19.18
CA ASN A 105 -21.48 -2.54 -18.61
C ASN A 105 -21.80 -2.45 -17.12
N THR A 106 -22.99 -2.92 -16.70
CA THR A 106 -23.33 -3.00 -15.27
C THR A 106 -22.40 -3.97 -14.52
N GLN A 107 -22.07 -5.14 -15.08
CA GLN A 107 -21.07 -6.04 -14.49
C GLN A 107 -19.67 -5.42 -14.39
N LYS A 108 -19.25 -4.66 -15.42
CA LYS A 108 -17.98 -3.91 -15.43
C LYS A 108 -17.95 -2.89 -14.29
N LEU A 109 -19.00 -2.10 -14.12
CA LEU A 109 -19.13 -1.14 -13.02
C LEU A 109 -19.09 -1.82 -11.66
N VAL A 110 -19.70 -3.00 -11.52
CA VAL A 110 -19.67 -3.79 -10.28
C VAL A 110 -18.28 -4.32 -9.98
N LYS A 111 -17.53 -4.78 -11.00
CA LYS A 111 -16.12 -5.18 -10.86
C LYS A 111 -15.26 -3.99 -10.42
N LEU A 112 -15.54 -2.79 -10.91
CA LEU A 112 -14.88 -1.54 -10.52
C LEU A 112 -15.27 -1.05 -9.10
N GLY A 113 -16.22 -1.71 -8.43
CA GLY A 113 -16.59 -1.42 -7.05
C GLY A 113 -17.95 -0.72 -6.87
N MET A 114 -18.73 -0.54 -7.95
CA MET A 114 -20.09 -0.04 -7.83
C MET A 114 -20.95 -1.06 -7.07
N LYS A 115 -21.56 -0.62 -5.97
CA LYS A 115 -22.57 -1.41 -5.26
C LYS A 115 -23.86 -1.37 -6.06
N ILE A 116 -24.32 -2.52 -6.55
CA ILE A 116 -25.64 -2.62 -7.19
C ILE A 116 -26.69 -2.24 -6.14
N LYS A 117 -27.34 -1.08 -6.31
CA LYS A 117 -28.44 -0.67 -5.45
C LYS A 117 -29.65 -1.53 -5.79
N HIS A 118 -30.06 -2.30 -4.78
CA HIS A 118 -31.31 -2.99 -4.53
C HIS A 118 -32.05 -3.69 -5.68
N LYS A 119 -32.34 -4.97 -5.44
CA LYS A 119 -33.43 -5.70 -6.10
C LYS A 119 -34.71 -4.88 -5.91
N GLU A 120 -35.54 -4.79 -6.96
CA GLU A 120 -36.89 -4.22 -6.86
C GLU A 120 -37.63 -4.84 -5.67
N LYS A 121 -38.43 -4.03 -4.96
CA LYS A 121 -39.21 -4.49 -3.81
C LYS A 121 -40.27 -5.47 -4.33
N MET A 122 -40.03 -6.76 -4.16
CA MET A 122 -40.98 -7.82 -4.50
C MET A 122 -41.86 -8.17 -3.29
N PRO A 123 -43.14 -8.52 -3.50
CA PRO A 123 -43.96 -9.13 -2.47
C PRO A 123 -43.32 -10.40 -1.88
N ILE A 124 -43.60 -10.68 -0.62
CA ILE A 124 -42.97 -11.77 0.14
C ILE A 124 -43.22 -13.14 -0.52
N ASP A 125 -44.45 -13.41 -0.94
CA ASP A 125 -44.79 -14.70 -1.55
C ASP A 125 -44.08 -14.90 -2.89
N MET A 126 -44.05 -13.86 -3.73
CA MET A 126 -43.31 -13.87 -4.99
C MET A 126 -41.82 -14.05 -4.76
N TYR A 127 -41.27 -13.41 -3.73
CA TYR A 127 -39.87 -13.57 -3.35
C TYR A 127 -39.54 -15.03 -3.04
N PHE A 128 -40.28 -15.66 -2.12
CA PHE A 128 -40.02 -17.05 -1.74
C PHE A 128 -40.28 -18.03 -2.88
N ASN A 129 -41.31 -17.82 -3.70
CA ASN A 129 -41.55 -18.64 -4.88
C ASN A 129 -40.41 -18.52 -5.89
N SER A 130 -39.90 -17.30 -6.11
CA SER A 130 -38.75 -17.07 -7.00
C SER A 130 -37.46 -17.71 -6.47
N GLU A 131 -37.25 -17.69 -5.16
CA GLU A 131 -36.10 -18.35 -4.52
C GLU A 131 -36.20 -19.86 -4.59
N ARG A 132 -37.37 -20.45 -4.30
CA ARG A 132 -37.62 -21.88 -4.46
C ARG A 132 -37.40 -22.33 -5.90
N ALA A 133 -37.89 -21.57 -6.88
CA ALA A 133 -37.67 -21.86 -8.30
C ALA A 133 -36.18 -21.75 -8.71
N ARG A 134 -35.42 -20.83 -8.12
CA ARG A 134 -33.96 -20.74 -8.34
C ARG A 134 -33.23 -21.92 -7.71
N ALA A 135 -33.58 -22.29 -6.48
CA ALA A 135 -33.02 -23.44 -5.78
C ALA A 135 -33.32 -24.75 -6.52
N GLY A 136 -34.56 -24.92 -7.00
CA GLY A 136 -34.97 -26.08 -7.80
C GLY A 136 -34.19 -26.20 -9.11
N ARG A 137 -34.00 -25.09 -9.83
CA ARG A 137 -33.14 -25.07 -11.04
C ARG A 137 -31.68 -25.41 -10.73
N ALA A 138 -31.12 -24.85 -9.66
CA ALA A 138 -29.77 -25.16 -9.23
C ALA A 138 -29.62 -26.64 -8.86
N ALA A 139 -30.55 -27.21 -8.10
CA ALA A 139 -30.56 -28.61 -7.71
C ALA A 139 -30.69 -29.53 -8.94
N LYS A 140 -31.55 -29.20 -9.90
CA LYS A 140 -31.67 -29.94 -11.15
C LYS A 140 -30.37 -29.90 -11.96
N ALA A 141 -29.77 -28.73 -12.14
CA ALA A 141 -28.49 -28.60 -12.84
C ALA A 141 -27.35 -29.38 -12.15
N ILE A 142 -27.29 -29.37 -10.81
CA ILE A 142 -26.34 -30.18 -10.04
C ILE A 142 -26.59 -31.67 -10.26
N LYS A 143 -27.85 -32.10 -10.29
CA LYS A 143 -28.23 -33.49 -10.57
C LYS A 143 -27.84 -33.89 -11.99
N ASP A 144 -28.18 -33.08 -12.99
CA ASP A 144 -27.83 -33.36 -14.39
C ASP A 144 -26.31 -33.48 -14.59
N VAL A 145 -25.51 -32.64 -13.92
CA VAL A 145 -24.04 -32.72 -13.96
C VAL A 145 -23.51 -33.93 -13.19
N ARG A 146 -24.17 -34.31 -12.09
CA ARG A 146 -23.85 -35.55 -11.35
C ARG A 146 -24.11 -36.78 -12.21
N ASP A 147 -25.25 -36.82 -12.87
CA ASP A 147 -25.68 -37.95 -13.71
C ASP A 147 -24.75 -38.11 -14.93
N ARG A 148 -24.11 -37.01 -15.38
CA ARG A 148 -23.05 -37.01 -16.39
C ARG A 148 -21.65 -37.36 -15.86
N GLY A 149 -21.48 -37.55 -14.55
CA GLY A 149 -20.18 -37.84 -13.93
C GLY A 149 -19.20 -36.66 -13.85
N LEU A 150 -19.65 -35.43 -14.11
CA LEU A 150 -18.81 -34.22 -14.14
C LEU A 150 -18.86 -33.39 -12.86
N LEU A 151 -19.52 -33.91 -11.81
CA LEU A 151 -19.73 -33.17 -10.58
C LEU A 151 -18.44 -33.07 -9.76
N SER A 152 -17.83 -31.88 -9.75
CA SER A 152 -16.80 -31.50 -8.80
C SER A 152 -17.31 -30.46 -7.79
N ALA A 153 -16.59 -30.29 -6.68
CA ALA A 153 -16.91 -29.27 -5.69
C ALA A 153 -16.85 -27.83 -6.26
N SER A 154 -15.99 -27.57 -7.26
CA SER A 154 -15.95 -26.28 -7.94
C SER A 154 -17.17 -26.08 -8.81
N VAL A 155 -17.50 -27.06 -9.64
CA VAL A 155 -18.65 -27.00 -10.56
C VAL A 155 -19.95 -26.83 -9.79
N LYS A 156 -20.13 -27.56 -8.67
CA LYS A 156 -21.27 -27.35 -7.77
C LYS A 156 -21.39 -25.91 -7.29
N ARG A 157 -20.27 -25.32 -6.83
CA ARG A 157 -20.24 -23.92 -6.34
C ARG A 157 -20.52 -22.92 -7.47
N ASP A 158 -20.07 -23.19 -8.68
CA ASP A 158 -20.29 -22.32 -9.83
C ASP A 158 -21.76 -22.33 -10.25
N ILE A 159 -22.39 -23.51 -10.29
CA ILE A 159 -23.83 -23.67 -10.54
C ILE A 159 -24.65 -22.95 -9.45
N GLU A 160 -24.30 -23.15 -8.18
CA GLU A 160 -24.95 -22.45 -7.06
C GLU A 160 -24.82 -20.92 -7.19
N ARG A 161 -23.63 -20.42 -7.56
CA ARG A 161 -23.40 -18.97 -7.76
C ARG A 161 -24.19 -18.40 -8.93
N GLN A 162 -24.33 -19.14 -10.03
CA GLN A 162 -25.07 -18.70 -11.21
C GLN A 162 -26.57 -18.55 -10.91
N HIS A 163 -27.15 -19.50 -10.17
CA HIS A 163 -28.60 -19.52 -9.93
C HIS A 163 -29.05 -18.83 -8.64
N MET A 164 -28.27 -18.94 -7.56
CA MET A 164 -28.64 -18.39 -6.24
C MET A 164 -27.88 -17.10 -5.90
N GLY A 165 -26.87 -16.73 -6.71
CA GLY A 165 -26.03 -15.57 -6.48
C GLY A 165 -25.04 -15.76 -5.33
N LYS A 166 -24.39 -14.66 -4.90
CA LYS A 166 -23.59 -14.63 -3.67
C LYS A 166 -24.54 -14.64 -2.48
N THR A 167 -24.99 -15.82 -2.09
CA THR A 167 -25.94 -16.00 -0.98
C THR A 167 -25.38 -15.34 0.29
N THR A 168 -26.15 -14.42 0.85
CA THR A 168 -25.89 -13.79 2.14
C THR A 168 -26.13 -14.75 3.31
N ASP A 169 -26.64 -15.94 3.04
CA ASP A 169 -27.07 -16.93 4.02
C ASP A 169 -25.93 -17.50 4.87
N LYS A 170 -24.70 -17.41 4.35
CA LYS A 170 -23.50 -17.72 5.15
C LYS A 170 -23.29 -16.76 6.32
N LYS A 171 -24.00 -15.62 6.40
CA LYS A 171 -23.94 -14.77 7.60
C LYS A 171 -24.55 -15.46 8.82
N ARG A 172 -25.58 -16.30 8.65
CA ARG A 172 -26.22 -16.98 9.79
C ARG A 172 -25.36 -18.12 10.29
N GLU A 173 -24.75 -18.88 9.38
CA GLU A 173 -23.80 -19.96 9.68
C GLU A 173 -22.47 -19.46 10.28
N ARG A 174 -22.09 -18.21 9.98
CA ARG A 174 -20.92 -17.54 10.58
C ARG A 174 -21.21 -16.84 11.90
N ARG A 175 -22.46 -16.82 12.37
CA ARG A 175 -22.70 -16.34 13.74
C ARG A 175 -22.06 -17.38 14.66
N PRO A 176 -21.14 -16.99 15.56
CA PRO A 176 -20.67 -17.93 16.57
C PRO A 176 -21.90 -18.47 17.28
N ALA A 177 -21.97 -19.80 17.43
CA ALA A 177 -23.02 -20.43 18.21
C ALA A 177 -23.10 -19.71 19.57
N ASP A 178 -24.32 -19.49 20.04
CA ASP A 178 -24.52 -18.88 21.35
C ASP A 178 -23.73 -19.69 22.37
N ARG A 179 -22.85 -19.02 23.11
CA ARG A 179 -21.96 -19.67 24.08
C ARG A 179 -22.70 -20.08 25.35
N GLY A 180 -24.03 -19.90 25.38
CA GLY A 180 -24.88 -20.18 26.51
C GLY A 180 -24.66 -19.19 27.64
N LEU A 181 -25.20 -19.51 28.82
CA LEU A 181 -25.04 -18.71 30.03
C LEU A 181 -23.56 -18.67 30.44
N MET A 182 -22.92 -17.51 30.25
CA MET A 182 -21.55 -17.30 30.69
C MET A 182 -21.53 -17.08 32.21
N ILE A 183 -21.23 -18.14 32.97
CA ILE A 183 -21.06 -18.07 34.42
C ILE A 183 -19.64 -17.54 34.69
N ASN A 184 -19.52 -16.48 35.50
CA ASN A 184 -18.23 -15.85 35.83
C ASN A 184 -17.39 -16.65 36.84
N THR A 185 -18.00 -17.63 37.51
CA THR A 185 -17.39 -18.45 38.56
C THR A 185 -17.41 -19.92 38.14
N GLY A 186 -16.23 -20.52 37.94
CA GLY A 186 -16.10 -21.93 37.55
C GLY A 186 -16.40 -22.23 36.07
N ARG A 187 -16.45 -23.52 35.73
CA ARG A 187 -16.78 -24.03 34.38
C ARG A 187 -17.92 -25.04 34.50
N LEU A 188 -19.02 -24.79 33.80
CA LEU A 188 -20.10 -25.77 33.67
C LEU A 188 -19.69 -26.82 32.62
N LYS A 189 -19.60 -28.08 33.02
CA LYS A 189 -19.33 -29.21 32.13
C LYS A 189 -20.27 -30.36 32.52
N ASP A 190 -20.94 -30.96 31.55
CA ASP A 190 -21.82 -32.12 31.77
C ASP A 190 -22.90 -31.90 32.84
N GLY A 191 -23.43 -30.67 32.93
CA GLY A 191 -24.44 -30.27 33.93
C GLY A 191 -23.90 -30.01 35.34
N MET A 192 -22.60 -30.20 35.57
CA MET A 192 -21.95 -29.95 36.86
C MET A 192 -21.08 -28.69 36.84
N LEU A 193 -21.18 -27.88 37.89
CA LEU A 193 -20.37 -26.67 38.05
C LEU A 193 -19.02 -27.03 38.67
N HIS A 194 -17.96 -27.00 37.87
CA HIS A 194 -16.60 -27.19 38.36
C HIS A 194 -16.02 -25.87 38.86
N ILE A 195 -15.87 -25.75 40.17
CA ILE A 195 -15.24 -24.58 40.82
C ILE A 195 -13.82 -24.97 41.25
N SER A 196 -12.82 -24.18 40.86
CA SER A 196 -11.45 -24.41 41.33
C SER A 196 -11.32 -24.04 42.81
N GLN A 197 -10.52 -24.78 43.58
CA GLN A 197 -10.25 -24.48 44.99
C GLN A 197 -9.86 -23.03 45.24
N ARG A 198 -9.01 -22.46 44.37
CA ARG A 198 -8.60 -21.04 44.42
C ARG A 198 -9.77 -20.04 44.39
N HIS A 199 -10.87 -20.40 43.73
CA HIS A 199 -12.05 -19.56 43.64
C HIS A 199 -12.91 -19.69 44.90
N ILE A 200 -12.97 -20.89 45.48
CA ILE A 200 -13.60 -21.14 46.78
C ILE A 200 -12.85 -20.36 47.87
N ASP A 201 -11.52 -20.48 47.91
CA ASP A 201 -10.68 -19.79 48.90
C ASP A 201 -10.82 -18.26 48.79
N ARG A 202 -10.90 -17.72 47.56
CA ARG A 202 -11.13 -16.29 47.31
C ARG A 202 -12.49 -15.81 47.82
N VAL A 203 -13.55 -16.59 47.62
CA VAL A 203 -14.90 -16.24 48.07
C VAL A 203 -15.00 -16.37 49.60
N ASN A 204 -14.35 -17.37 50.18
CA ASN A 204 -14.33 -17.61 51.63
C ASN A 204 -13.38 -16.68 52.40
N GLY A 205 -12.80 -15.67 51.75
CA GLY A 205 -11.92 -14.70 52.40
C GLY A 205 -10.56 -15.27 52.84
N ALA A 206 -10.24 -16.51 52.48
CA ALA A 206 -8.93 -17.11 52.66
C ALA A 206 -7.97 -16.52 51.63
N SER A 207 -7.50 -15.31 51.88
CA SER A 207 -6.48 -14.64 51.09
C SER A 207 -5.14 -15.37 51.23
N GLY A 208 -4.98 -16.47 50.49
CA GLY A 208 -3.66 -17.00 50.21
C GLY A 208 -2.79 -15.90 49.57
N PRO A 209 -1.47 -15.85 49.85
CA PRO A 209 -0.64 -14.71 49.51
C PRO A 209 -0.74 -14.42 48.02
N ALA A 210 -1.07 -13.18 47.70
CA ALA A 210 -1.11 -12.66 46.34
C ALA A 210 0.24 -12.90 45.67
N ARG A 211 0.37 -13.99 44.90
CA ARG A 211 1.55 -14.19 44.05
C ARG A 211 1.49 -13.14 42.96
N VAL A 212 2.26 -12.08 43.16
CA VAL A 212 2.75 -11.16 42.12
C VAL A 212 3.14 -12.02 40.92
N GLY A 213 2.39 -11.86 39.83
CA GLY A 213 2.55 -12.68 38.62
C GLY A 213 3.86 -12.38 37.91
N LYS A 214 4.93 -13.08 38.29
CA LYS A 214 6.13 -13.25 37.45
C LYS A 214 5.83 -14.39 36.46
N GLY A 215 5.58 -14.00 35.22
CA GLY A 215 4.86 -14.79 34.22
C GLY A 215 5.57 -16.02 33.65
N LYS A 216 4.85 -16.75 32.81
CA LYS A 216 5.39 -17.64 31.76
C LYS A 216 4.37 -17.84 30.63
N GLY A 217 4.71 -17.31 29.45
CA GLY A 217 4.53 -17.97 28.16
C GLY A 217 3.14 -17.95 27.50
N SER A 218 2.83 -16.87 26.76
CA SER A 218 2.04 -17.01 25.53
C SER A 218 2.88 -16.55 24.33
N LYS A 219 3.50 -17.52 23.65
CA LYS A 219 3.86 -17.40 22.24
C LYS A 219 2.56 -17.16 21.47
N GLY A 220 2.39 -16.01 20.82
CA GLY A 220 1.16 -15.75 20.09
C GLY A 220 1.04 -14.40 19.40
N LYS A 221 1.91 -14.13 18.42
CA LYS A 221 1.72 -13.20 17.29
C LYS A 221 1.32 -11.75 17.61
N ALA A 222 2.34 -10.90 17.60
CA ALA A 222 2.23 -9.53 17.15
C ALA A 222 1.61 -9.47 15.73
N LYS A 223 0.45 -8.81 15.61
CA LYS A 223 0.06 -8.09 14.40
C LYS A 223 -0.47 -6.73 14.83
N GLY A 224 0.35 -5.71 14.60
CA GLY A 224 0.03 -4.33 14.91
C GLY A 224 -1.18 -3.84 14.12
N LYS A 225 -2.02 -3.06 14.81
CA LYS A 225 -2.84 -2.00 14.22
C LYS A 225 -2.82 -0.82 15.17
N ALA A 226 -1.78 0.00 15.05
CA ALA A 226 -1.81 1.36 15.55
C ALA A 226 -2.84 2.14 14.70
N LYS A 227 -4.00 2.43 15.28
CA LYS A 227 -4.95 3.42 14.76
C LYS A 227 -4.58 4.76 15.39
N GLY A 228 -3.68 5.49 14.73
CA GLY A 228 -3.48 6.91 14.99
C GLY A 228 -4.71 7.69 14.54
N LYS A 229 -5.50 8.18 15.51
CA LYS A 229 -6.50 9.24 15.28
C LYS A 229 -5.74 10.57 15.25
N ALA A 230 -5.42 11.06 14.06
CA ALA A 230 -5.03 12.46 13.89
C ALA A 230 -6.29 13.34 13.93
N LYS A 231 -6.41 14.18 14.96
CA LYS A 231 -7.34 15.32 15.02
C LYS A 231 -6.84 16.37 14.03
N GLY A 232 -7.53 16.53 12.91
CA GLY A 232 -7.31 17.66 12.00
C GLY A 232 -7.95 18.93 12.56
N ASN A 233 -7.11 19.93 12.84
CA ASN A 233 -7.51 21.30 13.12
C ASN A 233 -8.05 21.95 11.84
N ASN A 234 -9.32 22.37 11.86
CA ASN A 234 -9.89 23.23 10.83
C ASN A 234 -9.69 24.70 11.25
N LYS A 235 -8.69 25.35 10.67
CA LYS A 235 -8.55 26.82 10.63
C LYS A 235 -8.44 27.22 9.17
N GLY A 236 -9.48 27.86 8.65
CA GLY A 236 -9.52 28.30 7.26
C GLY A 236 -10.82 29.00 6.92
N ARG A 237 -11.11 30.11 7.63
CA ARG A 237 -12.03 31.15 7.20
C ARG A 237 -11.35 31.90 6.04
N ARG A 238 -11.96 31.89 4.87
CA ARG A 238 -11.90 32.97 3.86
C ARG A 238 -13.20 32.91 3.07
#